data_AF-A0A3D3W2K5-F1
#
_entry.id   AF-A0A3D3W2K5-F1
#
_cell.length_a   1.000
_cell.length_b   1.000
_cell.length_c   1.000
_cell.angle_alpha   90.00
_cell.angle_beta   90.00
_cell.angle_gamma   90.00
#
_symmetry.space_group_name_H-M   'P 1'
#
loop_
_entity.id
_entity.type
_entity.pdbx_description
1 polymer ?
#
loop_
_entity_poly.entity_id
_entity_poly.type
_entity_poly.pdbx_seq_one_letter_code
_entity_poly.pdbx_strand_id
1 'polypeptide(L)'
;MSLLLSMDTPVAAECSTVTLLSESNLSLVSSRIAELLETVGERVITQLPEAGAARCESAATLRVIWITDDHCVSAFQSLCKLLQQSGSSRISICMILAGGAFRSPEQRGDAQRRMQAELAAAGAGEILQLDCGLLTVDDSQVPEQLRLPRWLAPLLPASATLPCLTAERLVQVLAGEFLGETTQRVGQFRRLTIPGRRSSLRQLLSLQKRRSGLSHTMTAIAALAARFGGTLLADLTLRLLCRIGWSWARLLPQTVKPRSARELLEIYNRWSWPDLQLAGWNNGVVHFGWKFPGRTVVSTSASGRCLRPGTESVTVDGGLPLKQVLLALQKVGRSLPVVPNFSWISMGTAFFVPVHGSGCRVSTLGQTVVRALVYDAAENRLLRLHRRDSEFRRMMYDRSRPLLLLRMTLQTQQPLKYSVREETLQNPTAEKLLQAFADPEAANVELRKARAVDREVIVRRFDAEPAITGAGDLPRDRLGSLWDRIEETPLVGTLFHWFVRTFAFHVELLMTPDEFRIFWKHHTRLPLAKIQLRRMLRDGIENSACCNFDCICADLFMLRGKRHVFTEFITEHLPTVRTNPGKQSL
;
A
#
# COMPACT_ATOMS: atom_id res chain seq x y z
N MET A 1 -21.07 3.96 -68.52
CA MET A 1 -20.23 5.09 -68.10
C MET A 1 -20.30 5.17 -66.58
N SER A 2 -19.33 4.57 -65.87
CA SER A 2 -18.17 5.27 -65.27
C SER A 2 -18.48 5.62 -63.80
N LEU A 3 -18.15 4.73 -62.85
CA LEU A 3 -16.89 4.74 -62.05
C LEU A 3 -16.91 5.79 -60.93
N LEU A 4 -17.04 5.33 -59.68
CA LEU A 4 -16.11 5.59 -58.57
C LEU A 4 -16.61 4.89 -57.29
N LEU A 5 -16.37 3.57 -57.22
CA LEU A 5 -16.20 2.86 -55.96
C LEU A 5 -14.82 3.25 -55.44
N SER A 6 -14.75 4.09 -54.40
CA SER A 6 -13.53 4.17 -53.60
C SER A 6 -13.46 2.90 -52.76
N MET A 7 -12.63 1.97 -53.20
CA MET A 7 -12.20 0.86 -52.36
C MET A 7 -11.53 1.45 -51.12
N ASP A 8 -12.07 1.11 -49.95
CA ASP A 8 -11.30 1.16 -48.71
C ASP A 8 -10.05 0.30 -48.93
N THR A 9 -8.92 0.95 -49.17
CA THR A 9 -7.61 0.32 -49.02
C THR A 9 -7.55 -0.21 -47.59
N PRO A 10 -7.30 -1.51 -47.37
CA PRO A 10 -6.98 -1.97 -46.03
C PRO A 10 -5.73 -1.20 -45.60
N VAL A 11 -5.83 -0.46 -44.50
CA VAL A 11 -4.65 0.08 -43.81
C VAL A 11 -3.77 -1.13 -43.55
N ALA A 12 -2.67 -1.24 -44.30
CA ALA A 12 -1.68 -2.28 -44.09
C ALA A 12 -1.26 -2.17 -42.63
N ALA A 13 -1.56 -3.20 -41.83
CA ALA A 13 -1.07 -3.26 -40.46
C ALA A 13 0.45 -3.11 -40.53
N GLU A 14 0.97 -1.98 -40.03
CA GLU A 14 2.40 -1.75 -39.96
C GLU A 14 3.01 -2.94 -39.21
N CYS A 15 3.83 -3.73 -39.90
CA CYS A 15 4.39 -4.94 -39.33
C CYS A 15 5.47 -4.54 -38.33
N SER A 16 5.13 -4.45 -37.04
CA SER A 16 6.10 -4.20 -35.98
C SER A 16 6.95 -5.45 -35.76
N THR A 17 8.26 -5.31 -35.93
CA THR A 17 9.21 -6.38 -35.58
C THR A 17 9.72 -6.14 -34.16
N VAL A 18 9.66 -7.17 -33.31
CA VAL A 18 10.15 -7.11 -31.92
C VAL A 18 11.47 -7.87 -31.81
N THR A 19 12.54 -7.17 -31.45
CA THR A 19 13.83 -7.80 -31.14
C THR A 19 13.93 -8.05 -29.64
N LEU A 20 14.06 -9.31 -29.24
CA LEU A 20 14.24 -9.73 -27.85
C LEU A 20 15.71 -10.05 -27.57
N LEU A 21 16.32 -9.28 -26.68
CA LEU A 21 17.70 -9.47 -26.22
C LEU A 21 17.67 -9.94 -24.76
N SER A 22 18.39 -11.02 -24.45
CA SER A 22 18.47 -11.53 -23.09
C SER A 22 19.83 -12.14 -22.78
N GLU A 23 20.20 -12.11 -21.50
CA GLU A 23 21.39 -12.76 -20.97
C GLU A 23 21.21 -14.27 -20.84
N SER A 24 22.33 -15.00 -20.93
CA SER A 24 22.35 -16.47 -20.96
C SER A 24 21.78 -17.13 -19.69
N ASN A 25 21.84 -16.44 -18.55
CA ASN A 25 21.30 -16.91 -17.27
C ASN A 25 19.79 -16.70 -17.11
N LEU A 26 19.11 -16.16 -18.12
CA LEU A 26 17.65 -15.98 -18.18
C LEU A 26 17.02 -16.74 -19.37
N SER A 27 17.75 -17.72 -19.92
CA SER A 27 17.39 -18.38 -21.19
C SER A 27 16.02 -19.06 -21.17
N LEU A 28 15.62 -19.72 -20.08
CA LEU A 28 14.32 -20.39 -20.00
C LEU A 28 13.18 -19.39 -19.98
N VAL A 29 13.30 -18.36 -19.15
CA VAL A 29 12.29 -17.30 -19.03
C VAL A 29 12.17 -16.54 -20.36
N SER A 30 13.29 -16.20 -20.99
CA SER A 30 13.29 -15.45 -22.25
C SER A 30 12.74 -16.25 -23.43
N SER A 31 13.00 -17.56 -23.48
CA SER A 31 12.38 -18.45 -24.46
C SER A 31 10.86 -18.49 -24.29
N ARG A 32 10.39 -18.56 -23.04
CA ARG A 32 8.95 -18.52 -22.74
C ARG A 32 8.32 -17.17 -23.10
N ILE A 33 9.01 -16.07 -22.85
CA ILE A 33 8.54 -14.73 -23.24
C ILE A 33 8.43 -14.62 -24.76
N ALA A 34 9.42 -15.11 -25.52
CA ALA A 34 9.38 -15.12 -26.98
C ALA A 34 8.16 -15.89 -27.51
N GLU A 35 7.94 -17.11 -27.02
CA GLU A 35 6.77 -17.94 -27.37
C GLU A 35 5.46 -17.19 -27.09
N LEU A 36 5.32 -16.60 -25.91
CA LEU A 36 4.12 -15.86 -25.53
C LEU A 36 3.91 -14.59 -26.36
N LEU A 37 4.99 -13.90 -26.75
CA LEU A 37 4.92 -12.74 -27.64
C LEU A 37 4.44 -13.13 -29.05
N GLU A 38 4.87 -14.27 -29.56
CA GLU A 38 4.36 -14.81 -30.84
C GLU A 38 2.87 -15.14 -30.74
N THR A 39 2.39 -15.65 -29.60
CA THR A 39 0.95 -15.93 -29.43
C THR A 39 0.07 -14.68 -29.42
N VAL A 40 0.62 -13.50 -29.11
CA VAL A 40 -0.10 -12.22 -29.19
C VAL A 40 0.10 -11.50 -30.53
N GLY A 41 0.65 -12.20 -31.53
CA GLY A 41 0.74 -11.75 -32.92
C GLY A 41 2.02 -10.97 -33.27
N GLU A 42 3.00 -10.90 -32.37
CA GLU A 42 4.26 -10.20 -32.65
C GLU A 42 5.27 -11.13 -33.32
N ARG A 43 6.00 -10.61 -34.32
CA ARG A 43 7.14 -11.33 -34.90
C ARG A 43 8.38 -11.10 -34.04
N VAL A 44 8.84 -12.13 -33.35
CA VAL A 44 9.98 -12.06 -32.43
C VAL A 44 11.27 -12.50 -33.10
N ILE A 45 12.32 -11.69 -32.95
CA ILE A 45 13.69 -12.04 -33.35
C ILE A 45 14.54 -12.12 -32.08
N THR A 46 15.10 -13.30 -31.81
CA THR A 46 15.90 -13.57 -30.60
C THR A 46 17.41 -13.48 -30.81
N GLN A 47 17.86 -13.28 -32.05
CA GLN A 47 19.27 -13.09 -32.41
C GLN A 47 19.46 -11.75 -33.12
N LEU A 48 20.51 -11.01 -32.78
CA LEU A 48 20.88 -9.81 -33.50
C LEU A 48 21.18 -10.19 -34.97
N PRO A 49 20.50 -9.60 -35.96
CA PRO A 49 20.83 -9.87 -37.36
C PRO A 49 22.27 -9.44 -37.63
N GLU A 50 23.03 -10.30 -38.30
CA GLU A 50 24.41 -9.99 -38.71
C GLU A 50 24.44 -8.72 -39.55
N ALA A 51 25.54 -7.95 -39.43
CA ALA A 51 25.72 -6.68 -40.10
C ALA A 51 25.58 -6.85 -41.63
N GLY A 52 24.43 -6.46 -42.16
CA GLY A 52 24.09 -6.58 -43.60
C GLY A 52 22.71 -7.16 -43.89
N ALA A 53 22.10 -7.92 -42.96
CA ALA A 53 20.80 -8.58 -43.20
C ALA A 53 19.59 -7.78 -42.68
N ALA A 54 19.80 -6.70 -41.92
CA ALA A 54 18.76 -5.93 -41.25
C ALA A 54 18.25 -4.73 -42.06
N ARG A 55 18.19 -4.82 -43.40
CA ARG A 55 17.36 -3.90 -44.18
C ARG A 55 15.90 -4.33 -44.01
N CYS A 56 15.30 -3.93 -42.90
CA CYS A 56 13.87 -4.04 -42.69
C CYS A 56 13.19 -2.99 -43.57
N GLU A 57 13.07 -3.26 -44.87
CA GLU A 57 12.62 -2.30 -45.91
C GLU A 57 11.13 -1.88 -45.79
N SER A 58 10.44 -2.20 -44.69
CA SER A 58 9.03 -1.77 -44.50
C SER A 58 8.55 -1.55 -43.07
N ALA A 59 9.38 -1.73 -42.03
CA ALA A 59 8.92 -1.52 -40.65
C ALA A 59 9.03 -0.04 -40.25
N ALA A 60 7.90 0.66 -40.12
CA ALA A 60 7.85 2.05 -39.68
C ALA A 60 8.36 2.26 -38.24
N THR A 61 8.34 1.19 -37.41
CA THR A 61 8.74 1.24 -36.00
C THR A 61 9.55 0.00 -35.60
N LEU A 62 10.75 0.19 -35.05
CA LEU A 62 11.59 -0.85 -34.45
C LEU A 62 11.35 -0.90 -32.94
N ARG A 63 10.95 -2.06 -32.41
CA ARG A 63 10.75 -2.28 -30.97
C ARG A 63 11.80 -3.24 -30.42
N VAL A 64 12.53 -2.81 -29.40
CA VAL A 64 13.55 -3.65 -28.75
C VAL A 64 13.18 -3.92 -27.31
N ILE A 65 13.14 -5.19 -26.92
CA ILE A 65 12.98 -5.63 -25.53
C ILE A 65 14.32 -6.18 -25.06
N TRP A 66 14.88 -5.59 -24.01
CA TRP A 66 16.16 -6.00 -23.44
C TRP A 66 15.99 -6.45 -21.99
N ILE A 67 16.27 -7.73 -21.71
CA ILE A 67 16.20 -8.34 -20.38
C ILE A 67 17.61 -8.52 -19.81
N THR A 68 17.88 -7.95 -18.64
CA THR A 68 19.21 -7.94 -18.01
C THR A 68 19.16 -7.99 -16.48
N ASP A 69 20.24 -8.49 -15.86
CA ASP A 69 20.52 -8.48 -14.44
C ASP A 69 21.64 -7.50 -13.99
N ASP A 70 21.53 -6.22 -14.39
CA ASP A 70 22.27 -5.05 -13.82
C ASP A 70 23.77 -4.91 -14.14
N HIS A 71 24.40 -5.87 -14.80
CA HIS A 71 25.87 -5.91 -14.88
C HIS A 71 26.48 -6.02 -16.28
N CYS A 72 25.70 -6.02 -17.36
CA CYS A 72 26.25 -6.35 -18.67
C CYS A 72 26.47 -5.15 -19.60
N VAL A 73 27.74 -4.74 -19.74
CA VAL A 73 28.20 -3.73 -20.71
C VAL A 73 28.16 -4.26 -22.15
N SER A 74 28.31 -5.57 -22.36
CA SER A 74 28.43 -6.16 -23.70
C SER A 74 27.12 -6.14 -24.48
N ALA A 75 25.99 -6.48 -23.85
CA ALA A 75 24.67 -6.42 -24.46
C ALA A 75 24.29 -4.97 -24.82
N PHE A 76 24.71 -4.02 -23.98
CA PHE A 76 24.46 -2.60 -24.18
C PHE A 76 25.22 -2.02 -25.40
N GLN A 77 26.48 -2.41 -25.61
CA GLN A 77 27.23 -2.01 -26.81
C GLN A 77 26.61 -2.55 -28.11
N SER A 78 26.16 -3.80 -28.10
CA SER A 78 25.45 -4.39 -29.25
C SER A 78 24.14 -3.68 -29.53
N LEU A 79 23.40 -3.29 -28.48
CA LEU A 79 22.19 -2.48 -28.60
C LEU A 79 22.49 -1.12 -29.24
N CYS A 80 23.49 -0.37 -28.74
CA CYS A 80 23.85 0.92 -29.33
C CYS A 80 24.25 0.82 -30.81
N LYS A 81 24.95 -0.25 -31.21
CA LYS A 81 25.28 -0.50 -32.63
C LYS A 81 24.03 -0.76 -33.47
N LEU A 82 23.09 -1.58 -32.98
CA LEU A 82 21.81 -1.83 -33.65
C LEU A 82 21.03 -0.52 -33.86
N LEU A 83 20.97 0.32 -32.82
CA LEU A 83 20.28 1.61 -32.87
C LEU A 83 20.89 2.55 -33.93
N GLN A 84 22.23 2.69 -33.93
CA GLN A 84 22.95 3.50 -34.91
C GLN A 84 22.77 3.00 -36.35
N GLN A 85 22.55 1.69 -36.55
CA GLN A 85 22.37 1.09 -37.87
C GLN A 85 20.92 1.16 -38.39
N SER A 86 19.95 1.43 -37.53
CA SER A 86 18.52 1.33 -37.84
C SER A 86 17.91 2.51 -38.63
N GLY A 87 18.72 3.51 -39.01
CA GLY A 87 18.34 4.59 -39.93
C GLY A 87 17.19 5.48 -39.44
N SER A 88 16.30 5.91 -40.35
CA SER A 88 15.16 6.82 -40.07
C SER A 88 13.96 6.18 -39.36
N SER A 89 14.09 4.94 -38.88
CA SER A 89 13.01 4.20 -38.23
C SER A 89 12.67 4.80 -36.87
N ARG A 90 11.40 4.79 -36.46
CA ARG A 90 11.04 5.16 -35.07
C ARG A 90 11.46 4.04 -34.13
N ILE A 91 12.36 4.32 -33.20
CA ILE A 91 12.88 3.31 -32.25
C ILE A 91 12.21 3.47 -30.90
N SER A 92 11.62 2.38 -30.41
CA SER A 92 11.13 2.26 -29.03
C SER A 92 11.88 1.15 -28.30
N ILE A 93 12.29 1.39 -27.06
CA ILE A 93 13.08 0.44 -26.26
C ILE A 93 12.36 0.17 -24.94
N CYS A 94 12.19 -1.11 -24.62
CA CYS A 94 11.77 -1.57 -23.31
C CYS A 94 12.92 -2.31 -22.63
N MET A 95 13.42 -1.75 -21.53
CA MET A 95 14.44 -2.38 -20.70
C MET A 95 13.80 -3.04 -19.48
N ILE A 96 14.07 -4.33 -19.28
CA ILE A 96 13.54 -5.15 -18.19
C ILE A 96 14.70 -5.51 -17.25
N LEU A 97 14.65 -4.96 -16.04
CA LEU A 97 15.62 -5.27 -14.99
C LEU A 97 15.10 -6.42 -14.12
N ALA A 98 15.55 -7.64 -14.39
CA ALA A 98 15.16 -8.83 -13.65
C ALA A 98 15.75 -8.79 -12.23
N GLY A 99 14.90 -8.97 -11.21
CA GLY A 99 15.30 -8.74 -9.81
C GLY A 99 15.70 -7.28 -9.53
N GLY A 100 15.31 -6.36 -10.42
CA GLY A 100 15.53 -4.93 -10.31
C GLY A 100 14.60 -4.23 -9.33
N ALA A 101 13.46 -4.84 -8.97
CA ALA A 101 12.47 -4.25 -8.07
C ALA A 101 13.10 -3.79 -6.74
N PHE A 102 12.65 -2.64 -6.23
CA PHE A 102 13.02 -2.12 -4.91
C PHE A 102 14.51 -1.87 -4.62
N ARG A 103 15.40 -1.90 -5.64
CA ARG A 103 16.77 -1.40 -5.50
C ARG A 103 16.77 0.08 -5.08
N SER A 104 17.78 0.50 -4.32
CA SER A 104 17.82 1.85 -3.80
C SER A 104 18.04 2.88 -4.91
N PRO A 105 17.42 4.06 -4.85
CA PRO A 105 17.63 5.14 -5.83
C PRO A 105 19.10 5.57 -5.96
N GLU A 106 19.89 5.49 -4.88
CA GLU A 106 21.31 5.83 -4.84
C GLU A 106 22.17 4.90 -5.69
N GLN A 107 21.82 3.61 -5.77
CA GLN A 107 22.53 2.63 -6.62
C GLN A 107 22.12 2.73 -8.09
N ARG A 108 20.95 3.32 -8.36
CA ARG A 108 20.35 3.46 -9.69
C ARG A 108 20.71 4.78 -10.38
N GLY A 109 21.30 5.73 -9.67
CA GLY A 109 21.37 7.13 -10.08
C GLY A 109 22.18 7.39 -11.34
N ASP A 110 23.45 6.98 -11.39
CA ASP A 110 24.37 7.52 -12.40
C ASP A 110 24.54 6.60 -13.61
N ALA A 111 24.70 5.29 -13.40
CA ALA A 111 24.82 4.33 -14.50
C ALA A 111 23.55 4.31 -15.36
N GLN A 112 22.38 4.39 -14.74
CA GLN A 112 21.11 4.36 -15.45
C GLN A 112 20.81 5.66 -16.19
N ARG A 113 21.16 6.82 -15.60
CA ARG A 113 21.05 8.12 -16.29
C ARG A 113 21.98 8.19 -17.50
N ARG A 114 23.20 7.65 -17.39
CA ARG A 114 24.14 7.53 -18.52
C ARG A 114 23.58 6.64 -19.61
N MET A 115 23.13 5.45 -19.24
CA MET A 115 22.51 4.51 -20.19
C MET A 115 21.31 5.12 -20.91
N GLN A 116 20.44 5.86 -20.20
CA GLN A 116 19.33 6.59 -20.81
C GLN A 116 19.80 7.66 -21.80
N ALA A 117 20.80 8.46 -21.40
CA ALA A 117 21.36 9.50 -22.25
C ALA A 117 22.00 8.92 -23.51
N GLU A 118 22.68 7.78 -23.39
CA GLU A 118 23.31 7.08 -24.51
C GLU A 118 22.29 6.43 -25.45
N LEU A 119 21.22 5.82 -24.93
CA LEU A 119 20.12 5.31 -25.76
C LEU A 119 19.39 6.44 -26.50
N ALA A 120 19.15 7.56 -25.83
CA ALA A 120 18.57 8.75 -26.45
C ALA A 120 19.50 9.32 -27.53
N ALA A 121 20.81 9.40 -27.26
CA ALA A 121 21.82 9.84 -28.23
C ALA A 121 21.93 8.89 -29.44
N ALA A 122 21.65 7.60 -29.25
CA ALA A 122 21.60 6.59 -30.29
C ALA A 122 20.28 6.59 -31.10
N GLY A 123 19.34 7.51 -30.81
CA GLY A 123 18.12 7.69 -31.60
C GLY A 123 16.86 7.04 -31.01
N ALA A 124 16.88 6.56 -29.75
CA ALA A 124 15.68 6.05 -29.10
C ALA A 124 14.66 7.15 -28.85
N GLY A 125 13.49 7.05 -29.49
CA GLY A 125 12.39 8.02 -29.33
C GLY A 125 11.57 7.79 -28.06
N GLU A 126 11.50 6.54 -27.60
CA GLU A 126 10.76 6.14 -26.40
C GLU A 126 11.54 5.08 -25.61
N ILE A 127 11.70 5.29 -24.31
CA ILE A 127 12.37 4.36 -23.40
C ILE A 127 11.43 4.02 -22.24
N LEU A 128 10.95 2.78 -22.21
CA LEU A 128 10.25 2.19 -21.07
C LEU A 128 11.21 1.36 -20.25
N GLN A 129 11.19 1.53 -18.93
CA GLN A 129 11.91 0.67 -18.01
C GLN A 129 10.96 -0.05 -17.06
N LEU A 130 11.11 -1.36 -16.99
CA LEU A 130 10.39 -2.24 -16.07
C LEU A 130 11.35 -2.82 -15.03
N ASP A 131 11.24 -2.34 -13.79
CA ASP A 131 11.94 -2.89 -12.63
C ASP A 131 11.13 -4.07 -12.08
N CYS A 132 11.57 -5.29 -12.34
CA CYS A 132 10.78 -6.48 -12.04
C CYS A 132 11.25 -7.21 -10.77
N GLY A 133 10.36 -8.00 -10.16
CA GLY A 133 10.77 -9.03 -9.21
C GLY A 133 11.66 -10.10 -9.86
N LEU A 134 11.87 -11.21 -9.17
CA LEU A 134 12.55 -12.36 -9.78
C LEU A 134 11.64 -12.93 -10.88
N LEU A 135 12.17 -13.08 -12.09
CA LEU A 135 11.39 -13.61 -13.20
C LEU A 135 11.29 -15.13 -13.12
N THR A 136 10.12 -15.66 -13.40
CA THR A 136 9.80 -17.09 -13.39
C THR A 136 9.10 -17.47 -14.68
N VAL A 137 9.31 -18.69 -15.15
CA VAL A 137 8.56 -19.23 -16.30
C VAL A 137 7.06 -19.29 -15.95
N ASP A 138 6.77 -19.84 -14.77
CA ASP A 138 5.44 -19.97 -14.17
C ASP A 138 5.54 -20.06 -12.64
N ASP A 139 4.40 -20.16 -11.95
CA ASP A 139 4.33 -20.27 -10.48
C ASP A 139 4.89 -21.60 -9.92
N SER A 140 5.19 -22.58 -10.77
CA SER A 140 5.69 -23.90 -10.39
C SER A 140 7.22 -24.03 -10.45
N GLN A 141 7.90 -23.05 -11.05
CA GLN A 141 9.34 -23.07 -11.25
C GLN A 141 10.07 -22.11 -10.31
N VAL A 142 11.28 -22.51 -9.93
CA VAL A 142 12.18 -21.64 -9.16
C VAL A 142 12.81 -20.64 -10.11
N PRO A 143 12.85 -19.33 -9.76
CA PRO A 143 13.53 -18.34 -10.59
C PRO A 143 14.98 -18.74 -10.86
N GLU A 144 15.44 -18.67 -12.11
CA GLU A 144 16.83 -18.98 -12.50
C GLU A 144 17.86 -18.10 -11.77
N GLN A 145 17.43 -16.89 -11.37
CA GLN A 145 18.20 -15.95 -10.58
C GLN A 145 18.44 -16.43 -9.14
N LEU A 146 17.61 -17.36 -8.64
CA LEU A 146 17.70 -17.88 -7.28
C LEU A 146 18.66 -19.09 -7.23
N ARG A 147 19.95 -18.80 -7.09
CA ARG A 147 21.02 -19.82 -6.95
C ARG A 147 21.18 -20.33 -5.50
N LEU A 148 20.09 -20.73 -4.87
CA LEU A 148 20.11 -21.30 -3.51
C LEU A 148 19.88 -22.81 -3.52
N PRO A 149 20.65 -23.58 -2.73
CA PRO A 149 20.42 -25.01 -2.62
C PRO A 149 19.16 -25.33 -1.81
N ARG A 150 18.35 -26.27 -2.30
CA ARG A 150 17.09 -26.72 -1.67
C ARG A 150 17.21 -27.13 -0.21
N TRP A 151 18.33 -27.72 0.20
CA TRP A 151 18.50 -28.21 1.58
C TRP A 151 18.46 -27.09 2.62
N LEU A 152 18.63 -25.82 2.23
CA LEU A 152 18.46 -24.66 3.12
C LEU A 152 16.99 -24.37 3.49
N ALA A 153 16.02 -24.89 2.74
CA ALA A 153 14.60 -24.57 2.92
C ALA A 153 14.10 -24.69 4.38
N PRO A 154 14.47 -25.72 5.18
CA PRO A 154 14.05 -25.83 6.57
C PRO A 154 14.65 -24.77 7.50
N LEU A 155 15.82 -24.22 7.18
CA LEU A 155 16.52 -23.21 7.99
C LEU A 155 15.98 -21.80 7.76
N LEU A 156 15.35 -21.55 6.61
CA LEU A 156 14.89 -20.23 6.26
C LEU A 156 13.68 -19.80 7.10
N PRO A 157 13.67 -18.55 7.61
CA PRO A 157 12.56 -18.07 8.40
C PRO A 157 11.32 -17.91 7.52
N ALA A 158 10.13 -18.15 8.08
CA ALA A 158 8.86 -18.01 7.36
C ALA A 158 8.61 -16.58 6.83
N SER A 159 9.26 -15.58 7.43
CA SER A 159 9.26 -14.18 7.01
C SER A 159 10.04 -13.92 5.72
N ALA A 160 10.96 -14.81 5.32
CA ALA A 160 11.76 -14.68 4.10
C ALA A 160 10.88 -14.98 2.89
N THR A 161 10.48 -13.91 2.22
CA THR A 161 9.64 -13.95 1.02
C THR A 161 10.32 -13.13 -0.06
N LEU A 162 10.14 -13.51 -1.33
CA LEU A 162 10.67 -12.79 -2.49
C LEU A 162 9.54 -12.44 -3.46
N PRO A 163 9.57 -11.24 -4.07
CA PRO A 163 8.66 -10.89 -5.15
C PRO A 163 9.05 -11.65 -6.42
N CYS A 164 8.09 -12.36 -7.02
CA CYS A 164 8.26 -13.15 -8.23
C CYS A 164 7.24 -12.72 -9.29
N LEU A 165 7.70 -12.54 -10.53
CA LEU A 165 6.87 -12.18 -11.66
C LEU A 165 6.94 -13.30 -12.71
N THR A 166 5.79 -13.79 -13.17
CA THR A 166 5.72 -14.81 -14.21
C THR A 166 5.93 -14.21 -15.59
N ALA A 167 6.44 -15.02 -16.53
CA ALA A 167 6.60 -14.62 -17.94
C ALA A 167 5.26 -14.16 -18.55
N GLU A 168 4.18 -14.88 -18.26
CA GLU A 168 2.82 -14.51 -18.71
C GLU A 168 2.42 -13.11 -18.23
N ARG A 169 2.60 -12.83 -16.93
CA ARG A 169 2.25 -11.52 -16.37
C ARG A 169 3.12 -10.41 -16.96
N LEU A 170 4.41 -10.68 -17.21
CA LEU A 170 5.30 -9.72 -17.85
C LEU A 170 4.88 -9.42 -19.30
N VAL A 171 4.49 -10.44 -20.07
CA VAL A 171 4.00 -10.26 -21.44
C VAL A 171 2.70 -9.46 -21.46
N GLN A 172 1.79 -9.64 -20.50
CA GLN A 172 0.59 -8.80 -20.37
C GLN A 172 0.97 -7.32 -20.16
N VAL A 173 1.98 -7.02 -19.33
CA VAL A 173 2.48 -5.66 -19.12
C VAL A 173 3.08 -5.09 -20.40
N LEU A 174 3.90 -5.87 -21.11
CA LEU A 174 4.52 -5.46 -22.37
C LEU A 174 3.47 -5.17 -23.44
N ALA A 175 2.48 -6.05 -23.58
CA ALA A 175 1.36 -5.86 -24.50
C ALA A 175 0.62 -4.54 -24.23
N GLY A 176 0.33 -4.26 -22.95
CA GLY A 176 -0.45 -3.08 -22.58
C GLY A 176 0.33 -1.76 -22.49
N GLU A 177 1.65 -1.77 -22.26
CA GLU A 177 2.47 -0.56 -22.10
C GLU A 177 3.37 -0.24 -23.29
N PHE A 178 3.78 -1.24 -24.07
CA PHE A 178 4.86 -1.09 -25.05
C PHE A 178 4.46 -1.52 -26.47
N LEU A 179 3.63 -2.55 -26.60
CA LEU A 179 3.22 -3.08 -27.90
C LEU A 179 1.91 -2.47 -28.41
N GLY A 180 1.03 -2.04 -27.50
CA GLY A 180 -0.22 -1.38 -27.86
C GLY A 180 -0.01 0.00 -28.53
N GLU A 181 -1.00 0.44 -29.31
CA GLU A 181 -1.06 1.79 -29.88
C GLU A 181 -1.35 2.81 -28.76
N THR A 182 -0.31 3.21 -28.02
CA THR A 182 -0.44 4.27 -27.02
C THR A 182 -0.61 5.63 -27.71
N THR A 183 -1.83 6.15 -27.69
CA THR A 183 -2.22 7.49 -28.17
C THR A 183 -1.65 8.64 -27.33
N GLN A 184 -1.09 8.35 -26.15
CA GLN A 184 -0.34 9.34 -25.38
C GLN A 184 1.08 9.41 -25.91
N ARG A 185 1.49 10.55 -26.48
CA ARG A 185 2.91 10.88 -26.67
C ARG A 185 3.59 10.86 -25.30
N VAL A 186 4.14 9.70 -24.94
CA VAL A 186 4.88 9.49 -23.70
C VAL A 186 6.16 10.30 -23.79
N GLY A 187 6.55 10.99 -22.71
CA GLY A 187 7.88 11.61 -22.65
C GLY A 187 8.98 10.57 -22.91
N GLN A 188 10.18 11.02 -23.33
CA GLN A 188 11.28 10.15 -23.77
C GLN A 188 11.62 8.97 -22.82
N PHE A 189 11.33 9.08 -21.52
CA PHE A 189 11.62 8.03 -20.54
C PHE A 189 10.48 7.83 -19.52
N ARG A 190 10.03 6.59 -19.35
CA ARG A 190 9.07 6.16 -18.32
C ARG A 190 9.60 4.96 -17.54
N ARG A 191 9.29 4.91 -16.25
CA ARG A 191 9.66 3.80 -15.37
C ARG A 191 8.44 3.23 -14.66
N LEU A 192 8.38 1.91 -14.54
CA LEU A 192 7.41 1.17 -13.74
C LEU A 192 8.14 0.10 -12.93
N THR A 193 7.69 -0.14 -11.69
CA THR A 193 8.15 -1.27 -10.87
C THR A 193 7.04 -2.31 -10.77
N ILE A 194 7.32 -3.52 -11.25
CA ILE A 194 6.40 -4.66 -11.31
C ILE A 194 6.97 -5.79 -10.46
N PRO A 195 6.73 -5.80 -9.14
CA PRO A 195 7.35 -6.78 -8.26
C PRO A 195 6.82 -8.20 -8.51
N GLY A 196 5.53 -8.32 -8.82
CA GLY A 196 4.84 -9.61 -8.81
C GLY A 196 4.59 -10.14 -7.39
N ARG A 197 3.96 -11.32 -7.33
CA ARG A 197 3.49 -11.94 -6.10
C ARG A 197 4.65 -12.33 -5.20
N ARG A 198 4.50 -12.11 -3.88
CA ARG A 198 5.49 -12.59 -2.90
C ARG A 198 5.32 -14.07 -2.63
N SER A 199 6.39 -14.83 -2.87
CA SER A 199 6.47 -16.25 -2.58
C SER A 199 7.42 -16.51 -1.42
N SER A 200 7.09 -17.47 -0.54
CA SER A 200 8.00 -17.87 0.52
C SER A 200 9.23 -18.51 -0.07
N LEU A 201 10.42 -18.12 0.41
CA LEU A 201 11.67 -18.70 -0.05
C LEU A 201 11.73 -20.21 0.23
N ARG A 202 11.16 -20.64 1.36
CA ARG A 202 11.01 -22.05 1.71
C ARG A 202 10.11 -22.80 0.71
N GLN A 203 9.01 -22.18 0.29
CA GLN A 203 8.11 -22.75 -0.72
C GLN A 203 8.81 -22.84 -2.08
N LEU A 204 9.44 -21.76 -2.54
CA LEU A 204 10.19 -21.74 -3.79
C LEU A 204 11.24 -22.86 -3.84
N LEU A 205 12.08 -22.97 -2.81
CA LEU A 205 13.11 -24.00 -2.77
C LEU A 205 12.57 -25.44 -2.70
N SER A 206 11.37 -25.62 -2.13
CA SER A 206 10.72 -26.93 -2.09
C SER A 206 10.24 -27.42 -3.48
N LEU A 207 10.04 -26.49 -4.44
CA LEU A 207 9.62 -26.80 -5.81
C LEU A 207 10.76 -27.36 -6.68
N GLN A 208 12.03 -27.21 -6.28
CA GLN A 208 13.16 -27.73 -7.07
C GLN A 208 13.08 -29.27 -7.20
N LYS A 209 12.81 -29.74 -8.42
CA LYS A 209 12.86 -31.16 -8.81
C LYS A 209 14.31 -31.59 -9.09
N ARG A 210 15.04 -32.04 -8.06
CA ARG A 210 16.22 -32.90 -8.22
C ARG A 210 16.24 -33.98 -7.15
N ARG A 211 16.29 -35.25 -7.58
CA ARG A 211 16.34 -36.45 -6.74
C ARG A 211 17.80 -36.87 -6.56
N SER A 212 18.52 -36.28 -5.61
CA SER A 212 19.81 -36.82 -5.16
C SER A 212 19.74 -37.20 -3.68
N GLY A 213 20.24 -38.39 -3.32
CA GLY A 213 20.21 -38.89 -1.94
C GLY A 213 20.90 -37.96 -0.95
N LEU A 214 22.01 -37.32 -1.37
CA LEU A 214 22.73 -36.29 -0.60
C LEU A 214 21.85 -35.10 -0.21
N SER A 215 20.93 -34.68 -1.08
CA SER A 215 20.02 -33.56 -0.78
C SER A 215 19.03 -33.93 0.33
N HIS A 216 18.58 -35.19 0.41
CA HIS A 216 17.68 -35.64 1.47
C HIS A 216 18.37 -35.63 2.84
N THR A 217 19.59 -36.15 2.93
CA THR A 217 20.36 -36.16 4.18
C THR A 217 20.63 -34.73 4.67
N MET A 218 21.07 -33.84 3.78
CA MET A 218 21.32 -32.43 4.14
C MET A 218 20.04 -31.70 4.55
N THR A 219 18.90 -32.02 3.93
CA THR A 219 17.60 -31.44 4.33
C THR A 219 17.18 -31.93 5.72
N ALA A 220 17.44 -33.19 6.06
CA ALA A 220 17.17 -33.73 7.40
C ALA A 220 18.05 -33.06 8.46
N ILE A 221 19.35 -32.89 8.18
CA ILE A 221 20.28 -32.16 9.07
C ILE A 221 19.81 -30.71 9.25
N ALA A 222 19.45 -30.03 8.16
CA ALA A 222 18.93 -28.67 8.20
C ALA A 222 17.63 -28.56 9.02
N ALA A 223 16.73 -29.54 8.91
CA ALA A 223 15.50 -29.58 9.71
C ALA A 223 15.78 -29.82 11.20
N LEU A 224 16.77 -30.65 11.53
CA LEU A 224 17.22 -30.86 12.91
C LEU A 224 17.84 -29.58 13.47
N ALA A 225 18.75 -28.94 12.73
CA ALA A 225 19.36 -27.68 13.10
C ALA A 225 18.31 -26.56 13.27
N ALA A 226 17.26 -26.54 12.43
CA ALA A 226 16.15 -25.61 12.58
C ALA A 226 15.43 -25.76 13.92
N ARG A 227 15.23 -27.00 14.41
CA ARG A 227 14.65 -27.27 15.74
C ARG A 227 15.53 -26.78 16.89
N PHE A 228 16.85 -26.80 16.71
CA PHE A 228 17.83 -26.31 17.68
C PHE A 228 18.23 -24.83 17.47
N GLY A 229 17.35 -24.02 16.88
CA GLY A 229 17.54 -22.56 16.78
C GLY A 229 18.32 -22.08 15.55
N GLY A 230 18.69 -22.98 14.62
CA GLY A 230 19.36 -22.62 13.36
C GLY A 230 18.58 -21.60 12.51
N THR A 231 17.26 -21.52 12.67
CA THR A 231 16.43 -20.50 11.99
C THR A 231 16.70 -19.08 12.46
N LEU A 232 17.07 -18.89 13.74
CA LEU A 232 17.41 -17.56 14.28
C LEU A 232 18.72 -17.07 13.68
N LEU A 233 19.72 -17.95 13.59
CA LEU A 233 20.99 -17.64 12.94
C LEU A 233 20.78 -17.31 11.46
N ALA A 234 19.98 -18.12 10.75
CA ALA A 234 19.64 -17.86 9.35
C ALA A 234 18.94 -16.51 9.15
N ASP A 235 17.97 -16.15 10.01
CA ASP A 235 17.31 -14.83 9.99
C ASP A 235 18.30 -13.68 10.23
N LEU A 236 19.22 -13.82 11.19
CA LEU A 236 20.27 -12.84 11.45
C LEU A 236 21.22 -12.67 10.25
N THR A 237 21.71 -13.78 9.69
CA THR A 237 22.55 -13.77 8.49
C THR A 237 21.81 -13.11 7.32
N LEU A 238 20.54 -13.45 7.13
CA LEU A 238 19.73 -12.89 6.05
C LEU A 238 19.56 -11.37 6.20
N ARG A 239 19.31 -10.89 7.41
CA ARG A 239 19.26 -9.45 7.70
C ARG A 239 20.60 -8.76 7.43
N LEU A 240 21.71 -9.40 7.75
CA LEU A 240 23.04 -8.88 7.43
C LEU A 240 23.26 -8.80 5.91
N LEU A 241 22.92 -9.86 5.17
CA LEU A 241 22.96 -9.90 3.70
C LEU A 241 22.07 -8.82 3.06
N CYS A 242 20.89 -8.56 3.64
CA CYS A 242 20.04 -7.45 3.21
C CYS A 242 20.72 -6.10 3.42
N ARG A 243 21.37 -5.89 4.58
CA ARG A 243 22.03 -4.61 4.93
C ARG A 243 23.21 -4.29 4.03
N ILE A 244 24.05 -5.28 3.73
CA ILE A 244 25.17 -5.10 2.78
C ILE A 244 24.69 -5.09 1.31
N GLY A 245 23.39 -5.34 1.10
CA GLY A 245 22.79 -5.43 -0.20
C GLY A 245 23.44 -6.51 -1.05
N TRP A 246 23.38 -7.78 -0.66
CA TRP A 246 23.90 -8.84 -1.50
C TRP A 246 22.82 -9.39 -2.45
N SER A 247 23.02 -9.25 -3.77
CA SER A 247 22.22 -9.90 -4.84
C SER A 247 20.68 -9.83 -4.58
N TRP A 248 20.00 -10.98 -4.63
CA TRP A 248 18.55 -11.15 -4.39
C TRP A 248 18.12 -10.86 -2.94
N ALA A 249 19.04 -10.88 -1.95
CA ALA A 249 18.69 -10.61 -0.56
C ALA A 249 18.16 -9.18 -0.38
N ARG A 250 18.51 -8.26 -1.28
CA ARG A 250 17.94 -6.90 -1.35
C ARG A 250 16.42 -6.87 -1.55
N LEU A 251 15.82 -7.95 -2.07
CA LEU A 251 14.39 -8.07 -2.36
C LEU A 251 13.58 -8.64 -1.19
N LEU A 252 14.27 -9.08 -0.13
CA LEU A 252 13.66 -9.60 1.09
C LEU A 252 12.98 -8.56 2.01
N PRO A 253 13.24 -7.24 1.95
CA PRO A 253 12.50 -6.28 2.75
C PRO A 253 10.99 -6.50 2.58
N GLN A 254 10.30 -6.67 3.71
CA GLN A 254 8.86 -6.87 3.74
C GLN A 254 8.10 -5.56 3.46
N THR A 255 8.75 -4.43 3.73
CA THR A 255 8.17 -3.10 3.58
C THR A 255 9.08 -2.19 2.79
N VAL A 256 8.57 -1.70 1.67
CA VAL A 256 9.23 -0.74 0.78
C VAL A 256 8.83 0.67 1.18
N LYS A 257 9.77 1.62 1.14
CA LYS A 257 9.55 3.01 1.58
C LYS A 257 9.93 3.99 0.46
N PRO A 258 9.04 4.25 -0.52
CA PRO A 258 9.28 5.26 -1.55
C PRO A 258 9.51 6.64 -0.94
N ARG A 259 10.47 7.39 -1.49
CA ARG A 259 10.94 8.69 -0.97
C ARG A 259 10.24 9.89 -1.64
N SER A 260 9.38 9.63 -2.62
CA SER A 260 8.65 10.66 -3.37
C SER A 260 7.32 10.12 -3.91
N ALA A 261 6.40 11.03 -4.26
CA ALA A 261 5.16 10.67 -4.96
C ALA A 261 5.43 10.04 -6.33
N ARG A 262 6.51 10.44 -7.01
CA ARG A 262 6.94 9.84 -8.27
C ARG A 262 7.31 8.37 -8.08
N GLU A 263 8.22 8.06 -7.16
CA GLU A 263 8.57 6.66 -6.83
C GLU A 263 7.35 5.85 -6.40
N LEU A 264 6.43 6.47 -5.66
CA LEU A 264 5.21 5.81 -5.25
C LEU A 264 4.30 5.46 -6.44
N LEU A 265 4.18 6.32 -7.45
CA LEU A 265 3.43 6.04 -8.68
C LEU A 265 4.17 5.07 -9.64
N GLU A 266 5.50 5.12 -9.66
CA GLU A 266 6.31 4.12 -10.37
C GLU A 266 6.05 2.72 -9.80
N ILE A 267 5.92 2.61 -8.47
CA ILE A 267 5.65 1.34 -7.77
C ILE A 267 4.18 0.96 -7.77
N TYR A 268 3.26 1.88 -7.49
CA TYR A 268 1.82 1.61 -7.38
C TYR A 268 1.11 2.09 -8.66
N ASN A 269 0.91 1.16 -9.60
CA ASN A 269 0.37 1.40 -10.93
C ASN A 269 -0.62 0.29 -11.33
N ARG A 270 -1.23 0.40 -12.50
CA ARG A 270 -2.26 -0.54 -13.00
C ARG A 270 -1.85 -2.00 -13.02
N TRP A 271 -0.56 -2.28 -13.16
CA TRP A 271 -0.05 -3.64 -13.26
C TRP A 271 0.38 -4.23 -11.93
N SER A 272 0.85 -3.37 -11.02
CA SER A 272 1.47 -3.79 -9.76
C SER A 272 0.53 -3.76 -8.56
N TRP A 273 -0.54 -2.94 -8.58
CA TRP A 273 -1.45 -2.83 -7.43
C TRP A 273 -2.00 -4.17 -6.89
N PRO A 274 -2.26 -5.22 -7.71
CA PRO A 274 -2.78 -6.49 -7.17
C PRO A 274 -1.79 -7.20 -6.23
N ASP A 275 -0.51 -7.01 -6.47
CA ASP A 275 0.62 -7.62 -5.75
C ASP A 275 1.14 -6.74 -4.61
N LEU A 276 0.49 -5.60 -4.38
CA LEU A 276 0.92 -4.60 -3.41
C LEU A 276 -0.13 -4.37 -2.34
N GLN A 277 0.35 -4.03 -1.15
CA GLN A 277 -0.46 -3.48 -0.10
C GLN A 277 0.10 -2.13 0.33
N LEU A 278 -0.70 -1.07 0.17
CA LEU A 278 -0.36 0.23 0.75
C LEU A 278 -0.54 0.20 2.26
N ALA A 279 0.43 0.76 2.97
CA ALA A 279 0.37 1.01 4.39
C ALA A 279 0.83 2.44 4.68
N GLY A 280 0.14 3.12 5.59
CA GLY A 280 0.44 4.50 5.96
C GLY A 280 1.67 4.60 6.86
N TRP A 281 1.43 4.93 8.13
CA TRP A 281 2.43 4.83 9.20
C TRP A 281 2.63 3.37 9.70
N ASN A 282 2.20 2.39 8.90
CA ASN A 282 2.25 0.96 9.21
C ASN A 282 1.52 0.49 10.49
N ASN A 283 0.70 1.31 11.15
CA ASN A 283 -0.01 0.86 12.38
C ASN A 283 -0.82 -0.43 12.20
N GLY A 284 -1.50 -0.61 11.08
CA GLY A 284 -2.18 -1.88 10.76
C GLY A 284 -1.25 -3.09 10.88
N VAL A 285 -0.05 -2.96 10.31
CA VAL A 285 0.97 -4.03 10.29
C VAL A 285 1.68 -4.16 11.63
N VAL A 286 2.13 -3.04 12.18
CA VAL A 286 2.99 -2.99 13.37
C VAL A 286 2.16 -3.18 14.63
N HIS A 287 1.09 -2.40 14.80
CA HIS A 287 0.26 -2.38 16.00
C HIS A 287 -0.78 -3.51 16.00
N PHE A 288 -1.53 -3.69 14.91
CA PHE A 288 -2.58 -4.72 14.83
C PHE A 288 -2.10 -6.07 14.28
N GLY A 289 -0.87 -6.15 13.75
CA GLY A 289 -0.30 -7.40 13.26
C GLY A 289 -0.89 -7.89 11.94
N TRP A 290 -1.48 -6.99 11.14
CA TRP A 290 -2.05 -7.35 9.84
C TRP A 290 -0.99 -7.97 8.92
N LYS A 291 -1.39 -9.04 8.25
CA LYS A 291 -0.57 -9.77 7.28
C LYS A 291 -1.21 -9.66 5.91
N PHE A 292 -0.37 -9.55 4.88
CA PHE A 292 -0.79 -9.50 3.48
C PHE A 292 -0.07 -10.59 2.71
N PRO A 293 -0.51 -11.86 2.84
CA PRO A 293 0.12 -12.98 2.14
C PRO A 293 0.15 -12.72 0.63
N GLY A 294 1.28 -13.01 0.00
CA GLY A 294 1.43 -12.81 -1.44
C GLY A 294 1.68 -11.36 -1.87
N ARG A 295 1.61 -10.37 -0.98
CA ARG A 295 1.75 -8.94 -1.35
C ARG A 295 3.00 -8.30 -0.75
N THR A 296 3.57 -7.35 -1.47
CA THR A 296 4.61 -6.47 -0.93
C THR A 296 3.98 -5.26 -0.25
N VAL A 297 4.38 -4.99 0.99
CA VAL A 297 3.90 -3.81 1.72
C VAL A 297 4.68 -2.58 1.25
N VAL A 298 3.97 -1.52 0.87
CA VAL A 298 4.55 -0.23 0.48
C VAL A 298 4.08 0.83 1.46
N SER A 299 5.03 1.37 2.22
CA SER A 299 4.82 2.36 3.26
C SER A 299 4.87 3.76 2.66
N THR A 300 3.77 4.51 2.73
CA THR A 300 3.69 5.88 2.20
C THR A 300 4.36 6.92 3.09
N SER A 301 4.75 6.55 4.31
CA SER A 301 5.31 7.45 5.32
C SER A 301 6.51 8.30 4.87
N ALA A 302 7.30 7.81 3.91
CA ALA A 302 8.50 8.51 3.42
C ALA A 302 8.25 9.35 2.15
N SER A 303 7.06 9.28 1.56
CA SER A 303 6.75 9.97 0.30
C SER A 303 6.12 11.35 0.50
N GLY A 304 5.72 11.71 1.72
CA GLY A 304 5.08 12.99 2.04
C GLY A 304 6.10 14.12 2.22
N ARG A 305 5.99 15.18 1.40
CA ARG A 305 6.87 16.36 1.49
C ARG A 305 6.11 17.68 1.62
N CYS A 306 4.90 17.76 1.08
CA CYS A 306 4.10 18.97 1.11
C CYS A 306 3.30 19.08 2.40
N LEU A 307 3.60 20.11 3.20
CA LEU A 307 2.80 20.56 4.33
C LEU A 307 2.69 22.09 4.25
N ARG A 308 1.52 22.59 3.85
CA ARG A 308 1.29 24.03 3.63
C ARG A 308 0.04 24.49 4.38
N PRO A 309 0.21 25.08 5.58
CA PRO A 309 -0.87 25.80 6.26
C PRO A 309 -1.23 27.05 5.46
N GLY A 310 -2.52 27.27 5.24
CA GLY A 310 -3.09 28.52 4.75
C GLY A 310 -4.00 29.14 5.82
N THR A 311 -4.70 30.22 5.46
CA THR A 311 -5.53 30.98 6.41
C THR A 311 -6.64 30.13 7.04
N GLU A 312 -7.33 29.34 6.23
CA GLU A 312 -8.48 28.51 6.66
C GLU A 312 -8.38 27.04 6.25
N SER A 313 -7.22 26.64 5.74
CA SER A 313 -7.01 25.28 5.27
C SER A 313 -5.57 24.83 5.47
N VAL A 314 -5.32 23.53 5.31
CA VAL A 314 -3.98 22.97 5.24
C VAL A 314 -3.92 21.97 4.11
N THR A 315 -2.90 22.09 3.27
CA THR A 315 -2.64 21.14 2.19
C THR A 315 -1.50 20.22 2.56
N VAL A 316 -1.73 18.91 2.44
CA VAL A 316 -0.86 17.86 2.93
C VAL A 316 -0.76 16.70 1.95
N ASP A 317 0.43 16.13 1.80
CA ASP A 317 0.60 14.87 1.08
C ASP A 317 0.10 13.68 1.92
N GLY A 318 -0.42 12.63 1.26
CA GLY A 318 -0.97 11.45 1.94
C GLY A 318 0.04 10.69 2.80
N GLY A 319 1.33 10.77 2.48
CA GLY A 319 2.39 10.13 3.26
C GLY A 319 2.68 10.79 4.61
N LEU A 320 2.26 12.04 4.83
CA LEU A 320 2.60 12.74 6.07
C LEU A 320 1.84 12.19 7.27
N PRO A 321 2.47 12.09 8.46
CA PRO A 321 1.75 11.78 9.69
C PRO A 321 0.96 12.99 10.19
N LEU A 322 -0.24 12.75 10.69
CA LEU A 322 -1.13 13.76 11.28
C LEU A 322 -0.44 14.56 12.39
N LYS A 323 0.45 13.93 13.18
CA LYS A 323 1.29 14.61 14.18
C LYS A 323 2.00 15.85 13.62
N GLN A 324 2.62 15.75 12.44
CA GLN A 324 3.33 16.86 11.83
C GLN A 324 2.37 17.97 11.38
N VAL A 325 1.18 17.60 10.90
CA VAL A 325 0.13 18.55 10.52
C VAL A 325 -0.34 19.35 11.74
N LEU A 326 -0.60 18.68 12.86
CA LEU A 326 -1.03 19.33 14.11
C LEU A 326 0.04 20.32 14.61
N LEU A 327 1.30 19.93 14.61
CA LEU A 327 2.42 20.80 15.02
C LEU A 327 2.57 22.02 14.09
N ALA A 328 2.39 21.85 12.78
CA ALA A 328 2.46 22.96 11.84
C ALA A 328 1.29 23.94 11.98
N LEU A 329 0.08 23.42 12.24
CA LEU A 329 -1.10 24.24 12.50
C LEU A 329 -0.98 25.05 13.79
N GLN A 330 -0.46 24.44 14.86
CA GLN A 330 -0.23 25.12 16.13
C GLN A 330 0.68 26.34 15.96
N LYS A 331 1.74 26.24 15.15
CA LYS A 331 2.67 27.35 14.87
C LYS A 331 2.02 28.55 14.20
N VAL A 332 0.93 28.34 13.47
CA VAL A 332 0.17 29.41 12.78
C VAL A 332 -1.15 29.74 13.50
N GLY A 333 -1.33 29.29 14.74
CA GLY A 333 -2.53 29.57 15.53
C GLY A 333 -3.80 28.97 14.93
N ARG A 334 -3.71 27.79 14.31
CA ARG A 334 -4.85 27.05 13.74
C ARG A 334 -4.98 25.67 14.35
N SER A 335 -6.15 25.07 14.23
CA SER A 335 -6.41 23.69 14.64
C SER A 335 -7.27 22.94 13.62
N LEU A 336 -7.30 21.60 13.74
CA LEU A 336 -8.25 20.78 12.99
C LEU A 336 -9.56 20.67 13.78
N PRO A 337 -10.73 20.66 13.11
CA PRO A 337 -12.03 20.39 13.74
C PRO A 337 -12.14 19.02 14.42
N VAL A 338 -11.26 18.08 14.05
CA VAL A 338 -11.17 16.73 14.62
C VAL A 338 -9.72 16.39 14.90
N VAL A 339 -9.45 15.92 16.12
CA VAL A 339 -8.12 15.45 16.50
C VAL A 339 -8.25 14.08 17.15
N PRO A 340 -7.73 13.00 16.54
CA PRO A 340 -7.74 11.68 17.16
C PRO A 340 -6.82 11.65 18.39
N ASN A 341 -7.10 10.70 19.28
CA ASN A 341 -6.27 10.46 20.47
C ASN A 341 -4.85 10.02 20.09
N PHE A 342 -4.68 9.34 18.96
CA PHE A 342 -3.38 8.88 18.43
C PHE A 342 -3.02 9.62 17.15
N SER A 343 -1.82 10.22 17.09
CA SER A 343 -1.44 11.15 16.00
C SER A 343 -0.60 10.53 14.90
N TRP A 344 -0.03 9.36 15.14
CA TRP A 344 0.89 8.71 14.21
C TRP A 344 0.11 7.96 13.13
N ILE A 345 -0.82 8.67 12.47
CA ILE A 345 -1.67 8.17 11.40
C ILE A 345 -1.30 8.94 10.13
N SER A 346 -1.05 8.23 9.02
CA SER A 346 -0.79 8.93 7.76
C SER A 346 -2.05 9.64 7.26
N MET A 347 -1.90 10.80 6.63
CA MET A 347 -3.01 11.53 6.04
C MET A 347 -3.74 10.70 4.98
N GLY A 348 -3.03 9.84 4.24
CA GLY A 348 -3.59 8.85 3.32
C GLY A 348 -4.54 7.87 4.02
N THR A 349 -4.14 7.36 5.18
CA THR A 349 -5.03 6.52 6.01
C THR A 349 -6.29 7.27 6.42
N ALA A 350 -6.20 8.55 6.76
CA ALA A 350 -7.36 9.35 7.16
C ALA A 350 -8.39 9.59 6.02
N PHE A 351 -8.00 9.39 4.76
CA PHE A 351 -8.92 9.44 3.61
C PHE A 351 -9.66 8.11 3.40
N PHE A 352 -9.03 6.98 3.72
CA PHE A 352 -9.60 5.63 3.53
C PHE A 352 -10.19 5.03 4.81
N VAL A 353 -9.96 5.66 5.96
CA VAL A 353 -10.45 5.22 7.27
C VAL A 353 -11.13 6.39 7.97
N PRO A 354 -12.33 6.22 8.55
CA PRO A 354 -13.01 7.26 9.31
C PRO A 354 -12.29 7.53 10.64
N VAL A 355 -11.21 8.30 10.58
CA VAL A 355 -10.43 8.71 11.76
C VAL A 355 -11.23 9.75 12.54
N HIS A 356 -11.49 9.47 13.81
CA HIS A 356 -12.27 10.32 14.73
C HIS A 356 -11.52 10.57 16.04
N GLY A 357 -12.01 11.54 16.81
CA GLY A 357 -11.43 11.98 18.07
C GLY A 357 -12.47 12.30 19.13
N SER A 358 -12.02 12.55 20.35
CA SER A 358 -12.88 13.08 21.42
C SER A 358 -13.05 14.59 21.25
N GLY A 359 -14.22 15.14 21.61
CA GLY A 359 -14.42 16.60 21.68
C GLY A 359 -14.48 17.28 20.31
N CYS A 360 -15.06 16.66 19.29
CA CYS A 360 -14.97 17.16 17.92
C CYS A 360 -16.34 17.64 17.40
N ARG A 361 -16.40 18.82 16.78
CA ARG A 361 -17.63 19.37 16.16
C ARG A 361 -18.10 18.57 14.95
N VAL A 362 -17.18 17.84 14.31
CA VAL A 362 -17.46 16.95 13.20
C VAL A 362 -16.93 15.56 13.54
N SER A 363 -17.56 14.52 13.03
CA SER A 363 -17.33 13.16 13.58
C SER A 363 -16.07 12.51 13.06
N THR A 364 -15.59 12.90 11.89
CA THR A 364 -14.36 12.35 11.31
C THR A 364 -13.51 13.43 10.67
N LEU A 365 -12.21 13.18 10.61
CA LEU A 365 -11.27 14.03 9.88
C LEU A 365 -11.62 14.10 8.37
N GLY A 366 -12.33 13.09 7.85
CA GLY A 366 -12.77 13.11 6.46
C GLY A 366 -13.83 14.18 6.15
N GLN A 367 -14.61 14.58 7.15
CA GLN A 367 -15.59 15.66 7.00
C GLN A 367 -14.94 17.02 6.75
N THR A 368 -13.65 17.18 7.08
CA THR A 368 -12.93 18.43 6.87
C THR A 368 -12.21 18.48 5.52
N VAL A 369 -12.17 17.37 4.76
CA VAL A 369 -11.51 17.33 3.45
C VAL A 369 -12.34 18.11 2.43
N VAL A 370 -11.69 19.10 1.80
CA VAL A 370 -12.27 19.99 0.78
C VAL A 370 -11.87 19.55 -0.62
N ARG A 371 -10.61 19.12 -0.79
CA ARG A 371 -10.04 18.69 -2.07
C ARG A 371 -9.12 17.51 -1.87
N ALA A 372 -9.07 16.60 -2.85
CA ALA A 372 -8.15 15.48 -2.89
C ALA A 372 -7.55 15.31 -4.29
N LEU A 373 -6.30 14.85 -4.34
CA LEU A 373 -5.67 14.32 -5.52
C LEU A 373 -5.46 12.82 -5.29
N VAL A 374 -6.21 12.01 -6.03
CA VAL A 374 -6.23 10.56 -5.92
C VAL A 374 -5.72 9.97 -7.23
N TYR A 375 -4.90 8.94 -7.14
CA TYR A 375 -4.55 8.09 -8.26
C TYR A 375 -5.40 6.82 -8.21
N ASP A 376 -6.11 6.53 -9.29
CA ASP A 376 -6.86 5.30 -9.49
C ASP A 376 -6.00 4.35 -10.32
N ALA A 377 -5.50 3.28 -9.67
CA ALA A 377 -4.62 2.34 -10.34
C ALA A 377 -5.38 1.44 -11.32
N ALA A 378 -6.68 1.16 -11.12
CA ALA A 378 -7.44 0.32 -12.04
C ALA A 378 -7.59 1.01 -13.40
N GLU A 379 -7.98 2.29 -13.35
CA GLU A 379 -8.21 3.13 -14.53
C GLU A 379 -6.96 3.89 -15.00
N ASN A 380 -5.82 3.70 -14.31
CA ASN A 380 -4.55 4.37 -14.55
C ASN A 380 -4.66 5.90 -14.73
N ARG A 381 -5.39 6.58 -13.83
CA ARG A 381 -5.67 8.03 -13.97
C ARG A 381 -5.52 8.80 -12.67
N LEU A 382 -5.15 10.07 -12.81
CA LEU A 382 -5.12 11.04 -11.71
C LEU A 382 -6.45 11.80 -11.68
N LEU A 383 -7.06 11.84 -10.50
CA LEU A 383 -8.34 12.50 -10.26
C LEU A 383 -8.13 13.62 -9.25
N ARG A 384 -8.45 14.84 -9.67
CA ARG A 384 -8.54 16.00 -8.79
C ARG A 384 -10.00 16.16 -8.39
N LEU A 385 -10.29 15.83 -7.14
CA LEU A 385 -11.64 15.77 -6.60
C LEU A 385 -11.88 16.95 -5.66
N HIS A 386 -13.06 17.55 -5.78
CA HIS A 386 -13.63 18.47 -4.81
C HIS A 386 -14.69 17.74 -3.97
N ARG A 387 -14.89 18.16 -2.71
CA ARG A 387 -15.85 17.54 -1.78
C ARG A 387 -17.27 17.40 -2.34
N ARG A 388 -17.66 18.32 -3.23
CA ARG A 388 -19.00 18.36 -3.84
C ARG A 388 -19.16 17.37 -5.00
N ASP A 389 -18.07 16.78 -5.49
CA ASP A 389 -18.11 15.84 -6.59
C ASP A 389 -18.72 14.52 -6.13
N SER A 390 -19.56 13.90 -6.97
CA SER A 390 -20.10 12.56 -6.69
C SER A 390 -18.99 11.53 -6.51
N GLU A 391 -17.94 11.62 -7.34
CA GLU A 391 -16.82 10.69 -7.28
C GLU A 391 -16.00 10.84 -5.99
N PHE A 392 -15.93 12.04 -5.40
CA PHE A 392 -15.33 12.21 -4.07
C PHE A 392 -16.08 11.39 -3.01
N ARG A 393 -17.41 11.46 -3.00
CA ARG A 393 -18.26 10.73 -2.04
C ARG A 393 -18.14 9.21 -2.20
N ARG A 394 -17.96 8.75 -3.45
CA ARG A 394 -17.75 7.34 -3.80
C ARG A 394 -16.35 6.82 -3.48
N MET A 395 -15.33 7.67 -3.52
CA MET A 395 -13.94 7.25 -3.30
C MET A 395 -13.49 7.40 -1.84
N MET A 396 -14.06 8.35 -1.10
CA MET A 396 -13.74 8.51 0.32
C MET A 396 -14.20 7.28 1.11
N TYR A 397 -13.32 6.75 1.96
CA TYR A 397 -13.51 5.50 2.70
C TYR A 397 -13.70 4.22 1.86
N ASP A 398 -13.59 4.30 0.53
CA ASP A 398 -13.59 3.12 -0.33
C ASP A 398 -12.24 2.40 -0.23
N ARG A 399 -12.28 1.13 0.15
CA ARG A 399 -11.12 0.24 0.22
C ARG A 399 -11.21 -0.92 -0.78
N SER A 400 -12.31 -1.00 -1.53
CA SER A 400 -12.52 -2.01 -2.56
C SER A 400 -11.78 -1.68 -3.85
N ARG A 401 -11.61 -0.38 -4.12
CA ARG A 401 -10.86 0.13 -5.27
C ARG A 401 -9.36 0.31 -4.95
N PRO A 402 -8.47 0.13 -5.94
CA PRO A 402 -7.03 0.32 -5.76
C PRO A 402 -6.64 1.80 -5.86
N LEU A 403 -7.10 2.58 -4.87
CA LEU A 403 -6.90 4.02 -4.82
C LEU A 403 -5.66 4.39 -4.00
N LEU A 404 -4.97 5.44 -4.44
CA LEU A 404 -3.87 6.04 -3.73
C LEU A 404 -4.12 7.54 -3.53
N LEU A 405 -4.18 7.98 -2.27
CA LEU A 405 -4.19 9.42 -1.96
C LEU A 405 -2.78 10.00 -2.09
N LEU A 406 -2.59 10.91 -3.04
CA LEU A 406 -1.34 11.65 -3.19
C LEU A 406 -1.33 12.90 -2.31
N ARG A 407 -2.44 13.65 -2.31
CA ARG A 407 -2.55 14.93 -1.59
C ARG A 407 -4.00 15.22 -1.21
N MET A 408 -4.20 15.93 -0.11
CA MET A 408 -5.50 16.51 0.22
C MET A 408 -5.38 17.88 0.89
N THR A 409 -6.46 18.64 0.84
CA THR A 409 -6.63 19.91 1.53
C THR A 409 -7.76 19.77 2.55
N LEU A 410 -7.48 20.09 3.81
CA LEU A 410 -8.43 20.04 4.91
C LEU A 410 -8.79 21.45 5.36
N GLN A 411 -10.04 21.67 5.73
CA GLN A 411 -10.49 22.87 6.41
C GLN A 411 -9.93 22.90 7.84
N THR A 412 -9.45 24.07 8.24
CA THR A 412 -8.95 24.34 9.61
C THR A 412 -9.88 25.31 10.30
N GLN A 413 -9.73 25.44 11.60
CA GLN A 413 -10.48 26.38 12.43
C GLN A 413 -9.55 27.12 13.40
N GLN A 414 -10.09 28.12 14.09
CA GLN A 414 -9.43 28.67 15.27
C GLN A 414 -9.27 27.58 16.35
N PRO A 415 -8.19 27.62 17.16
CA PRO A 415 -8.05 26.71 18.28
C PRO A 415 -9.24 26.83 19.24
N LEU A 416 -9.70 25.69 19.75
CA LEU A 416 -10.78 25.63 20.73
C LEU A 416 -10.19 25.31 22.10
N LYS A 417 -10.81 25.85 23.14
CA LYS A 417 -10.64 25.49 24.54
C LYS A 417 -11.80 24.57 24.93
N TYR A 418 -11.47 23.43 25.53
CA TYR A 418 -12.45 22.46 25.97
C TYR A 418 -12.56 22.45 27.48
N SER A 419 -13.78 22.52 28.00
CA SER A 419 -14.11 22.19 29.39
C SER A 419 -14.84 20.85 29.43
N VAL A 420 -14.67 20.10 30.51
CA VAL A 420 -15.27 18.77 30.68
C VAL A 420 -16.15 18.77 31.92
N ARG A 421 -17.43 18.46 31.74
CA ARG A 421 -18.36 18.16 32.82
C ARG A 421 -18.49 16.64 32.94
N GLU A 422 -18.22 16.10 34.13
CA GLU A 422 -18.26 14.67 34.40
C GLU A 422 -19.44 14.34 35.32
N GLU A 423 -20.18 13.28 34.98
CA GLU A 423 -21.30 12.75 35.74
C GLU A 423 -21.17 11.22 35.83
N THR A 424 -21.41 10.65 37.00
CA THR A 424 -21.41 9.20 37.20
C THR A 424 -22.83 8.65 37.24
N LEU A 425 -23.13 7.69 36.36
CA LEU A 425 -24.40 6.97 36.34
C LEU A 425 -24.24 5.55 36.89
N GLN A 426 -25.17 5.14 37.75
CA GLN A 426 -25.25 3.78 38.30
C GLN A 426 -26.25 2.94 37.50
N ASN A 427 -25.80 1.78 36.99
CA ASN A 427 -26.57 0.83 36.18
C ASN A 427 -27.49 1.48 35.14
N PRO A 428 -26.98 2.41 34.30
CA PRO A 428 -27.83 3.11 33.34
C PRO A 428 -28.39 2.16 32.28
N THR A 429 -29.65 2.36 31.90
CA THR A 429 -30.27 1.71 30.74
C THR A 429 -29.68 2.24 29.44
N ALA A 430 -29.88 1.52 28.33
CA ALA A 430 -29.43 1.97 27.01
C ALA A 430 -30.07 3.32 26.64
N GLU A 431 -31.35 3.50 26.97
CA GLU A 431 -32.14 4.70 26.72
C GLU A 431 -31.56 5.91 27.45
N LYS A 432 -31.17 5.75 28.72
CA LYS A 432 -30.54 6.82 29.50
C LYS A 432 -29.21 7.25 28.88
N LEU A 433 -28.45 6.32 28.32
CA LEU A 433 -27.18 6.61 27.65
C LEU A 433 -27.39 7.27 26.28
N LEU A 434 -28.38 6.80 25.50
CA LEU A 434 -28.77 7.43 24.24
C LEU A 434 -29.26 8.87 24.46
N GLN A 435 -30.02 9.13 25.52
CA GLN A 435 -30.41 10.49 25.92
C GLN A 435 -29.20 11.34 26.28
N ALA A 436 -28.20 10.80 26.97
CA ALA A 436 -26.97 11.53 27.27
C ALA A 436 -26.23 11.98 25.99
N PHE A 437 -26.26 11.17 24.93
CA PHE A 437 -25.70 11.55 23.62
C PHE A 437 -26.51 12.60 22.85
N ALA A 438 -27.74 12.89 23.27
CA ALA A 438 -28.64 13.83 22.63
C ALA A 438 -28.55 15.26 23.20
N ASP A 439 -27.61 15.51 24.11
CA ASP A 439 -27.36 16.84 24.69
C ASP A 439 -27.02 17.86 23.60
N PRO A 440 -27.87 18.88 23.35
CA PRO A 440 -27.66 19.85 22.29
C PRO A 440 -26.58 20.90 22.62
N GLU A 441 -26.26 21.07 23.91
CA GLU A 441 -25.29 22.07 24.38
C GLU A 441 -23.86 21.51 24.38
N ALA A 442 -23.71 20.19 24.49
CA ALA A 442 -22.42 19.54 24.47
C ALA A 442 -21.85 19.48 23.04
N ALA A 443 -20.62 19.97 22.85
CA ALA A 443 -19.90 19.82 21.60
C ALA A 443 -19.57 18.34 21.30
N ASN A 444 -19.41 17.52 22.34
CA ASN A 444 -19.31 16.07 22.22
C ASN A 444 -19.65 15.40 23.57
N VAL A 445 -20.11 14.15 23.50
CA VAL A 445 -20.34 13.31 24.68
C VAL A 445 -19.55 12.01 24.55
N GLU A 446 -18.85 11.64 25.61
CA GLU A 446 -18.10 10.39 25.71
C GLU A 446 -18.54 9.63 26.96
N LEU A 447 -18.84 8.35 26.80
CA LEU A 447 -19.18 7.47 27.93
C LEU A 447 -18.06 6.46 28.13
N ARG A 448 -17.66 6.25 29.38
CA ARG A 448 -16.60 5.29 29.74
C ARG A 448 -17.10 4.31 30.78
N LYS A 449 -16.80 3.05 30.56
CA LYS A 449 -17.03 1.96 31.51
C LYS A 449 -15.77 1.11 31.59
N ALA A 450 -15.22 0.99 32.80
CA ALA A 450 -13.93 0.33 33.01
C ALA A 450 -13.98 -1.15 32.66
N ARG A 451 -14.94 -1.92 33.19
CA ARG A 451 -15.20 -3.31 32.78
C ARG A 451 -16.67 -3.52 32.46
N ALA A 452 -16.98 -4.47 31.57
CA ALA A 452 -18.35 -4.79 31.20
C ALA A 452 -19.27 -5.07 32.41
N VAL A 453 -18.74 -5.74 33.43
CA VAL A 453 -19.46 -6.13 34.65
C VAL A 453 -19.67 -4.99 35.66
N ASP A 454 -18.94 -3.89 35.54
CA ASP A 454 -19.03 -2.80 36.52
C ASP A 454 -20.43 -2.15 36.47
N ARG A 455 -20.89 -1.58 37.58
CA ARG A 455 -22.20 -0.89 37.61
C ARG A 455 -22.11 0.55 37.13
N GLU A 456 -20.92 1.12 37.24
CA GLU A 456 -20.65 2.54 37.00
C GLU A 456 -20.39 2.83 35.53
N VAL A 457 -21.00 3.91 35.03
CA VAL A 457 -20.65 4.54 33.75
C VAL A 457 -20.38 6.01 33.97
N ILE A 458 -19.22 6.45 33.51
CA ILE A 458 -18.80 7.85 33.56
C ILE A 458 -19.24 8.53 32.27
N VAL A 459 -20.06 9.56 32.38
CA VAL A 459 -20.51 10.43 31.28
C VAL A 459 -19.66 11.69 31.28
N ARG A 460 -18.97 11.96 30.17
CA ARG A 460 -18.18 13.18 29.96
C ARG A 460 -18.80 14.02 28.86
N ARG A 461 -19.18 15.24 29.19
CA ARG A 461 -19.69 16.24 28.27
C ARG A 461 -18.60 17.28 28.03
N PHE A 462 -18.29 17.50 26.77
CA PHE A 462 -17.26 18.44 26.34
C PHE A 462 -17.96 19.69 25.82
N ASP A 463 -17.69 20.83 26.45
CA ASP A 463 -18.11 22.14 25.95
C ASP A 463 -16.91 22.78 25.24
N ALA A 464 -17.14 23.50 24.15
CA ALA A 464 -16.07 23.98 23.26
C ALA A 464 -16.23 25.47 22.91
N GLU A 465 -15.27 26.28 23.37
CA GLU A 465 -15.23 27.73 23.16
C GLU A 465 -13.98 28.13 22.35
N PRO A 466 -13.99 29.24 21.61
CA PRO A 466 -12.78 29.76 20.97
C PRO A 466 -11.67 30.05 22.00
N ALA A 467 -10.44 29.62 21.72
CA ALA A 467 -9.31 29.90 22.59
C ALA A 467 -8.87 31.38 22.46
N ILE A 468 -8.80 32.09 23.58
CA ILE A 468 -8.41 33.52 23.65
C ILE A 468 -6.91 33.69 23.41
N THR A 469 -6.10 32.68 23.72
CA THR A 469 -4.65 32.64 23.46
C THR A 469 -4.32 31.50 22.51
N GLY A 470 -3.24 31.63 21.72
CA GLY A 470 -2.84 30.65 20.68
C GLY A 470 -2.48 29.25 21.18
N ALA A 471 -2.63 28.96 22.47
CA ALA A 471 -2.47 27.66 23.10
C ALA A 471 -3.83 27.12 23.54
N GLY A 472 -4.63 26.62 22.59
CA GLY A 472 -5.78 25.79 22.93
C GLY A 472 -5.30 24.40 23.40
N ASP A 473 -5.84 23.91 24.52
CA ASP A 473 -5.59 22.53 24.94
C ASP A 473 -6.20 21.58 23.91
N LEU A 474 -5.36 20.68 23.36
CA LEU A 474 -5.87 19.61 22.51
C LEU A 474 -6.79 18.72 23.35
N PRO A 475 -7.98 18.32 22.86
CA PRO A 475 -8.94 17.47 23.59
C PRO A 475 -8.44 16.02 23.61
N ARG A 476 -7.23 15.80 24.11
CA ARG A 476 -6.56 14.52 24.19
C ARG A 476 -6.54 14.05 25.61
N ASP A 477 -6.97 12.81 25.80
CA ASP A 477 -6.74 12.16 27.07
C ASP A 477 -5.23 11.93 27.30
N ARG A 478 -4.84 11.83 28.58
CA ARG A 478 -3.45 11.53 28.98
C ARG A 478 -2.90 10.26 28.32
N LEU A 479 -3.80 9.32 27.95
CA LEU A 479 -3.46 8.09 27.23
C LEU A 479 -2.98 8.38 25.81
N GLY A 480 -3.68 9.21 25.03
CA GLY A 480 -3.22 9.60 23.68
C GLY A 480 -1.81 10.20 23.68
N SER A 481 -1.51 11.06 24.65
CA SER A 481 -0.18 11.67 24.82
C SER A 481 0.89 10.68 25.29
N LEU A 482 0.51 9.60 25.99
CA LEU A 482 1.41 8.50 26.34
C LEU A 482 1.71 7.65 25.11
N TRP A 483 0.70 7.38 24.27
CA TRP A 483 0.86 6.61 23.04
C TRP A 483 1.79 7.31 22.06
N ASP A 484 1.62 8.63 21.86
CA ASP A 484 2.54 9.41 21.03
C ASP A 484 4.00 9.29 21.53
N ARG A 485 4.23 9.32 22.86
CA ARG A 485 5.57 9.14 23.47
C ARG A 485 6.13 7.73 23.32
N ILE A 486 5.28 6.70 23.39
CA ILE A 486 5.66 5.30 23.17
C ILE A 486 6.19 5.13 21.73
N GLU A 487 5.50 5.71 20.75
CA GLU A 487 5.91 5.66 19.33
C GLU A 487 7.19 6.43 19.04
N GLU A 488 7.46 7.52 19.78
CA GLU A 488 8.69 8.29 19.66
C GLU A 488 9.94 7.48 20.06
N THR A 489 9.77 6.42 20.85
CA THR A 489 10.87 5.55 21.32
C THR A 489 10.81 4.17 20.63
N PRO A 490 11.67 3.88 19.64
CA PRO A 490 11.54 2.67 18.80
C PRO A 490 11.49 1.35 19.58
N LEU A 491 12.27 1.22 20.65
CA LEU A 491 12.29 0.01 21.49
C LEU A 491 10.97 -0.17 22.26
N VAL A 492 10.49 0.91 22.88
CA VAL A 492 9.25 0.89 23.68
C VAL A 492 8.05 0.66 22.77
N GLY A 493 8.00 1.33 21.62
CA GLY A 493 7.00 1.06 20.57
C GLY A 493 7.03 -0.42 20.14
N THR A 494 8.21 -0.98 19.84
CA THR A 494 8.33 -2.39 19.45
C THR A 494 7.78 -3.35 20.50
N LEU A 495 8.13 -3.15 21.77
CA LEU A 495 7.64 -3.97 22.88
C LEU A 495 6.13 -3.81 23.10
N PHE A 496 5.63 -2.58 23.04
CA PHE A 496 4.21 -2.28 23.16
C PHE A 496 3.40 -2.97 22.04
N HIS A 497 3.84 -2.85 20.79
CA HIS A 497 3.20 -3.50 19.66
C HIS A 497 3.28 -5.03 19.71
N TRP A 498 4.38 -5.59 20.21
CA TRP A 498 4.46 -7.03 20.48
C TRP A 498 3.42 -7.45 21.52
N PHE A 499 3.28 -6.70 22.62
CA PHE A 499 2.28 -6.97 23.64
C PHE A 499 0.86 -6.90 23.06
N VAL A 500 0.52 -5.84 22.32
CA VAL A 500 -0.80 -5.67 21.70
C VAL A 500 -1.12 -6.82 20.74
N ARG A 501 -0.17 -7.20 19.86
CA ARG A 501 -0.37 -8.31 18.91
C ARG A 501 -0.56 -9.65 19.60
N THR A 502 0.11 -9.87 20.73
CA THR A 502 0.11 -11.16 21.42
C THR A 502 -1.10 -11.31 22.33
N PHE A 503 -1.44 -10.27 23.09
CA PHE A 503 -2.39 -10.38 24.21
C PHE A 503 -3.65 -9.56 24.02
N ALA A 504 -3.61 -8.44 23.30
CA ALA A 504 -4.75 -7.55 23.17
C ALA A 504 -5.59 -7.87 21.94
N PHE A 505 -6.90 -7.65 22.08
CA PHE A 505 -7.86 -7.68 20.99
C PHE A 505 -8.73 -6.43 21.09
N HIS A 506 -8.55 -5.53 20.12
CA HIS A 506 -9.28 -4.28 20.00
C HIS A 506 -10.24 -4.34 18.83
N VAL A 507 -11.47 -3.90 19.05
CA VAL A 507 -12.49 -3.76 18.02
C VAL A 507 -13.24 -2.46 18.26
N GLU A 508 -13.48 -1.73 17.19
CA GLU A 508 -14.38 -0.58 17.21
C GLU A 508 -15.64 -0.89 16.40
N LEU A 509 -16.79 -0.91 17.07
CA LEU A 509 -18.11 -1.13 16.47
C LEU A 509 -18.79 0.21 16.17
N LEU A 510 -19.53 0.27 15.08
CA LEU A 510 -20.34 1.42 14.68
C LEU A 510 -21.79 0.92 14.60
N MET A 511 -22.52 1.19 15.68
CA MET A 511 -23.87 0.64 15.92
C MET A 511 -24.94 1.69 15.64
N THR A 512 -26.05 1.26 15.06
CA THR A 512 -27.33 1.98 15.15
C THR A 512 -27.79 2.08 16.61
N PRO A 513 -28.74 2.97 16.93
CA PRO A 513 -29.35 2.98 18.26
C PRO A 513 -29.97 1.63 18.68
N ASP A 514 -30.54 0.87 17.74
CA ASP A 514 -31.15 -0.43 18.03
C ASP A 514 -30.09 -1.50 18.31
N GLU A 515 -29.05 -1.58 17.47
CA GLU A 515 -27.88 -2.44 17.73
C GLU A 515 -27.21 -2.11 19.06
N PHE A 516 -27.13 -0.82 19.43
CA PHE A 516 -26.61 -0.41 20.73
C PHE A 516 -27.47 -0.90 21.89
N ARG A 517 -28.80 -0.89 21.78
CA ARG A 517 -29.69 -1.45 22.81
C ARG A 517 -29.45 -2.94 23.00
N ILE A 518 -29.32 -3.69 21.90
CA ILE A 518 -28.98 -5.12 21.94
C ILE A 518 -27.63 -5.33 22.61
N PHE A 519 -26.59 -4.60 22.18
CA PHE A 519 -25.28 -4.66 22.80
C PHE A 519 -25.35 -4.38 24.30
N TRP A 520 -26.01 -3.30 24.71
CA TRP A 520 -26.09 -2.89 26.11
C TRP A 520 -26.92 -3.85 26.97
N LYS A 521 -27.89 -4.57 26.40
CA LYS A 521 -28.61 -5.63 27.10
C LYS A 521 -27.70 -6.82 27.47
N HIS A 522 -26.69 -7.12 26.64
CA HIS A 522 -25.84 -8.30 26.78
C HIS A 522 -24.41 -8.02 27.29
N HIS A 523 -23.96 -6.76 27.27
CA HIS A 523 -22.56 -6.40 27.46
C HIS A 523 -21.92 -6.93 28.75
N THR A 524 -22.67 -7.06 29.85
CA THR A 524 -22.17 -7.55 31.15
C THR A 524 -21.70 -9.00 31.11
N ARG A 525 -22.17 -9.79 30.12
CA ARG A 525 -21.75 -11.18 29.90
C ARG A 525 -20.51 -11.30 29.00
N LEU A 526 -20.09 -10.20 28.37
CA LEU A 526 -18.97 -10.21 27.44
C LEU A 526 -17.64 -10.00 28.18
N PRO A 527 -16.54 -10.60 27.69
CA PRO A 527 -15.22 -10.52 28.33
C PRO A 527 -14.52 -9.16 28.05
N LEU A 528 -15.25 -8.05 28.20
CA LEU A 528 -14.77 -6.71 27.88
C LEU A 528 -14.11 -6.07 29.10
N ALA A 529 -12.83 -5.73 28.94
CA ALA A 529 -12.00 -5.06 29.94
C ALA A 529 -11.94 -3.54 29.74
N LYS A 530 -12.67 -3.01 28.74
CA LYS A 530 -12.95 -1.59 28.54
C LYS A 530 -14.11 -1.41 27.55
N ILE A 531 -15.02 -0.48 27.84
CA ILE A 531 -16.00 0.04 26.88
C ILE A 531 -15.89 1.57 26.87
N GLN A 532 -15.69 2.14 25.69
CA GLN A 532 -15.72 3.58 25.48
C GLN A 532 -16.68 3.90 24.33
N LEU A 533 -17.70 4.70 24.60
CA LEU A 533 -18.78 5.00 23.66
C LEU A 533 -18.75 6.47 23.25
N ARG A 534 -19.04 6.74 21.99
CA ARG A 534 -19.15 8.09 21.42
C ARG A 534 -20.27 8.13 20.38
N ARG A 535 -20.91 9.28 20.20
CA ARG A 535 -21.80 9.50 19.07
C ARG A 535 -20.98 9.93 17.85
N MET A 536 -21.23 9.30 16.71
CA MET A 536 -20.77 9.73 15.40
C MET A 536 -21.97 10.20 14.61
N LEU A 537 -21.93 11.44 14.16
CA LEU A 537 -22.98 12.08 13.38
C LEU A 537 -22.93 11.61 11.94
N ARG A 538 -24.10 11.62 11.30
CA ARG A 538 -24.23 11.34 9.88
C ARG A 538 -23.37 12.28 9.04
N ASP A 539 -22.72 11.75 8.00
CA ASP A 539 -21.74 12.50 7.21
C ASP A 539 -22.01 12.57 5.69
N GLY A 540 -22.98 11.79 5.20
CA GLY A 540 -23.36 11.74 3.79
C GLY A 540 -22.28 11.21 2.84
N ILE A 541 -21.23 10.58 3.37
CA ILE A 541 -20.18 9.92 2.58
C ILE A 541 -20.61 8.48 2.34
N GLU A 542 -20.68 8.07 1.07
CA GLU A 542 -21.31 6.81 0.63
C GLU A 542 -20.73 5.58 1.33
N ASN A 543 -19.39 5.50 1.46
CA ASN A 543 -18.72 4.38 2.12
C ASN A 543 -18.51 4.59 3.63
N SER A 544 -19.08 5.64 4.22
CA SER A 544 -19.04 5.82 5.66
C SER A 544 -20.06 4.92 6.36
N ALA A 545 -19.65 4.37 7.49
CA ALA A 545 -20.60 3.68 8.36
C ALA A 545 -21.73 4.61 8.85
N CYS A 546 -21.46 5.92 8.90
CA CYS A 546 -22.39 6.96 9.31
C CYS A 546 -23.02 7.69 8.10
N CYS A 547 -23.11 7.09 6.91
CA CYS A 547 -23.62 7.80 5.72
C CYS A 547 -25.02 8.40 5.95
N ASN A 548 -25.95 7.59 6.46
CA ASN A 548 -27.38 7.91 6.47
C ASN A 548 -27.95 8.23 7.86
N PHE A 549 -27.25 7.83 8.93
CA PHE A 549 -27.73 7.94 10.30
C PHE A 549 -26.57 8.12 11.28
N ASP A 550 -26.90 8.66 12.43
CA ASP A 550 -25.96 8.77 13.55
C ASP A 550 -25.71 7.39 14.15
N CYS A 551 -24.45 7.11 14.45
CA CYS A 551 -24.01 5.85 15.03
C CYS A 551 -23.48 6.04 16.46
N ILE A 552 -23.59 4.99 17.27
CA ILE A 552 -22.83 4.85 18.50
C ILE A 552 -21.56 4.07 18.19
N CYS A 553 -20.43 4.77 18.25
CA CYS A 553 -19.11 4.19 18.13
C CYS A 553 -18.69 3.61 19.48
N ALA A 554 -18.40 2.31 19.52
CA ALA A 554 -17.93 1.61 20.71
C ALA A 554 -16.51 1.10 20.50
N ASP A 555 -15.54 1.71 21.19
CA ASP A 555 -14.15 1.25 21.27
C ASP A 555 -14.04 0.23 22.42
N LEU A 556 -13.77 -1.01 22.05
CA LEU A 556 -13.84 -2.19 22.91
C LEU A 556 -12.46 -2.85 23.05
N PHE A 557 -12.12 -3.21 24.29
CA PHE A 557 -10.88 -3.90 24.60
C PHE A 557 -11.15 -5.23 25.32
N MET A 558 -10.43 -6.28 24.93
CA MET A 558 -10.40 -7.56 25.63
C MET A 558 -9.07 -8.29 25.43
N LEU A 559 -8.88 -9.38 26.18
CA LEU A 559 -7.78 -10.31 25.95
C LEU A 559 -8.04 -11.19 24.73
N ARG A 560 -7.01 -11.37 23.90
CA ARG A 560 -7.06 -12.13 22.65
C ARG A 560 -7.52 -13.57 22.81
N GLY A 561 -7.18 -14.22 23.93
CA GLY A 561 -7.64 -15.58 24.24
C GLY A 561 -9.17 -15.72 24.41
N LYS A 562 -9.88 -14.60 24.64
CA LYS A 562 -11.35 -14.56 24.78
C LYS A 562 -12.07 -14.04 23.53
N ARG A 563 -11.33 -13.84 22.43
CA ARG A 563 -11.88 -13.37 21.14
C ARG A 563 -13.09 -14.16 20.67
N HIS A 564 -13.04 -15.50 20.75
CA HIS A 564 -14.08 -16.38 20.22
C HIS A 564 -15.48 -16.08 20.78
N VAL A 565 -15.57 -15.85 22.10
CA VAL A 565 -16.82 -15.49 22.78
C VAL A 565 -17.41 -14.19 22.22
N PHE A 566 -16.57 -13.20 22.00
CA PHE A 566 -17.02 -11.92 21.45
C PHE A 566 -17.42 -12.04 19.98
N THR A 567 -16.67 -12.77 19.17
CA THR A 567 -17.02 -12.96 17.75
C THR A 567 -18.32 -13.75 17.58
N GLU A 568 -18.56 -14.76 18.43
CA GLU A 568 -19.82 -15.50 18.46
C GLU A 568 -21.01 -14.58 18.79
N PHE A 569 -20.87 -13.74 19.82
CA PHE A 569 -21.88 -12.73 20.16
C PHE A 569 -22.19 -11.78 18.99
N ILE A 570 -21.16 -11.29 18.29
CA ILE A 570 -21.37 -10.39 17.14
C ILE A 570 -22.11 -11.12 16.02
N THR A 571 -21.72 -12.35 15.70
CA THR A 571 -22.38 -13.14 14.65
C THR A 571 -23.83 -13.45 14.99
N GLU A 572 -24.13 -13.77 16.25
CA GLU A 572 -25.48 -14.15 16.69
C GLU A 572 -26.42 -12.94 16.85
N HIS A 573 -25.94 -11.85 17.45
CA HIS A 573 -26.81 -10.75 17.89
C HIS A 573 -26.66 -9.46 17.09
N LEU A 574 -25.54 -9.27 16.40
CA LEU A 574 -25.21 -8.04 15.67
C LEU A 574 -24.64 -8.34 14.26
N PRO A 575 -25.30 -9.18 13.44
CA PRO A 575 -24.72 -9.65 12.17
C PRO A 575 -24.48 -8.52 11.14
N THR A 576 -25.16 -7.39 11.29
CA THR A 576 -25.08 -6.23 10.40
C THR A 576 -24.16 -5.11 10.91
N VAL A 577 -23.59 -5.26 12.11
CA VAL A 577 -22.81 -4.19 12.73
C VAL A 577 -21.58 -3.87 11.91
N ARG A 578 -21.34 -2.58 11.71
CA ARG A 578 -20.17 -2.11 10.97
C ARG A 578 -18.99 -1.99 11.92
N THR A 579 -17.78 -2.20 11.41
CA THR A 579 -16.54 -2.02 12.18
C THR A 579 -15.70 -0.89 11.59
N ASN A 580 -14.91 -0.23 12.42
CA ASN A 580 -13.90 0.69 11.91
C ASN A 580 -12.73 -0.11 11.32
N PRO A 581 -12.49 -0.01 10.00
CA PRO A 581 -11.44 -0.79 9.36
C PRO A 581 -10.04 -0.48 9.88
N GLY A 582 -9.80 0.71 10.41
CA GLY A 582 -8.48 1.12 10.94
C GLY A 582 -8.23 0.70 12.39
N LYS A 583 -9.23 0.13 13.09
CA LYS A 583 -9.14 -0.29 14.49
C LYS A 583 -9.83 -1.64 14.70
N GLN A 584 -9.35 -2.66 14.02
CA GLN A 584 -9.85 -4.02 14.22
C GLN A 584 -8.73 -5.05 14.24
N SER A 585 -8.79 -5.89 15.28
CA SER A 585 -7.99 -7.11 15.43
C SER A 585 -8.74 -8.37 14.97
N LEU A 586 -9.97 -8.19 14.44
CA LEU A 586 -10.84 -9.23 13.88
C LEU A 586 -10.13 -9.97 12.74
#